data_AF-A0ABD5JAP7-F1
#
_entry.id   AF-A0ABD5JAP7-F1
#
_cell.length_a   1.000
_cell.length_b   1.000
_cell.length_c   1.000
_cell.angle_alpha   90.00
_cell.angle_beta   90.00
_cell.angle_gamma   90.00
#
_symmetry.space_group_name_H-M   'P 1'
#
loop_
_entity.id
_entity.type
_entity.pdbx_description
1 polymer ?
#
loop_
_entity_poly.entity_id
_entity_poly.type
_entity_poly.pdbx_seq_one_letter_code
_entity_poly.pdbx_strand_id
1 'polypeptide(L)'
;MADTTQPEPTESGESAAQPSAPETASKPSKPSKDEKRAERLARQITAFATGHGGSAEGQIAHIGRGSVRIALVGADGEWGVLVAPSQESARRAAEIAGLTLQDAFDGELAAKVRTGPYEWARMAGIQLGGPGNPPAPAS
;
A
#
# COMPACT_ATOMS: atom_id res chain seq x y z
N MET A 1 24.77 55.43 35.50
CA MET A 1 23.97 54.29 34.99
C MET A 1 24.98 53.27 34.50
N ALA A 2 24.96 52.08 35.09
CA ALA A 2 26.11 51.19 35.26
C ALA A 2 26.72 50.63 33.96
N ASP A 3 28.04 50.73 33.89
CA ASP A 3 28.97 49.89 33.12
C ASP A 3 29.34 48.71 34.03
N THR A 4 29.12 47.47 33.57
CA THR A 4 29.53 46.25 34.26
C THR A 4 30.48 45.46 33.37
N THR A 5 31.77 45.59 33.68
CA THR A 5 32.84 44.58 33.52
C THR A 5 32.59 43.46 34.57
N GLN A 6 32.90 42.16 34.46
CA GLN A 6 34.05 41.37 33.98
C GLN A 6 33.72 39.83 34.18
N PRO A 7 34.66 38.85 34.18
CA PRO A 7 35.23 37.98 33.12
C PRO A 7 34.79 36.47 33.14
N GLU A 8 35.31 35.68 32.18
CA GLU A 8 35.24 34.20 32.04
C GLU A 8 35.91 33.40 33.19
N PRO A 9 35.69 32.06 33.25
CA PRO A 9 36.82 31.20 32.92
C PRO A 9 36.49 29.93 32.11
N THR A 10 37.40 29.61 31.20
CA THR A 10 37.71 28.28 30.68
C THR A 10 37.98 27.27 31.79
N GLU A 11 37.42 26.06 31.69
CA GLU A 11 37.95 24.87 32.37
C GLU A 11 38.11 23.71 31.39
N SER A 12 39.36 23.31 31.22
CA SER A 12 39.84 22.15 30.48
C SER A 12 39.44 20.85 31.17
N GLY A 13 39.17 19.80 30.40
CA GLY A 13 38.93 18.47 30.96
C GLY A 13 38.95 17.36 29.91
N GLU A 14 40.12 17.13 29.32
CA GLU A 14 40.41 15.87 28.62
C GLU A 14 40.34 14.72 29.62
N SER A 15 39.47 13.73 29.38
CA SER A 15 39.49 12.48 30.13
C SER A 15 39.06 11.29 29.27
N ALA A 16 40.08 10.50 28.94
CA ALA A 16 40.08 9.06 28.80
C ALA A 16 39.14 8.41 27.77
N ALA A 17 39.76 7.88 26.72
CA ALA A 17 39.31 6.67 26.05
C ALA A 17 39.03 5.56 27.07
N GLN A 18 37.96 4.78 26.87
CA GLN A 18 38.02 3.32 26.69
C GLN A 18 36.62 2.68 26.45
N PRO A 19 36.58 1.45 25.90
CA PRO A 19 35.62 1.00 24.88
C PRO A 19 34.48 0.15 25.46
N SER A 20 33.41 -0.06 24.70
CA SER A 20 32.51 -1.24 24.79
C SER A 20 31.50 -1.16 23.64
N ALA A 21 31.68 -1.93 22.56
CA ALA A 21 31.16 -3.29 22.40
C ALA A 21 29.81 -3.29 21.65
N PRO A 22 29.54 -4.35 20.87
CA PRO A 22 28.97 -4.23 19.54
C PRO A 22 27.45 -4.04 19.56
N GLU A 23 26.98 -3.43 18.48
CA GLU A 23 25.61 -3.48 17.99
C GLU A 23 25.09 -4.92 18.14
N THR A 24 24.27 -5.14 19.18
CA THR A 24 23.64 -6.43 19.40
C THR A 24 22.73 -6.69 18.21
N ALA A 25 23.22 -7.52 17.29
CA ALA A 25 22.43 -8.20 16.29
C ALA A 25 21.22 -8.80 16.99
N SER A 26 20.08 -8.13 16.85
CA SER A 26 18.83 -8.53 17.47
C SER A 26 18.40 -9.85 16.85
N LYS A 27 18.20 -10.85 17.70
CA LYS A 27 17.65 -12.17 17.34
C LYS A 27 16.36 -11.99 16.51
N PRO A 28 16.03 -12.89 15.58
CA PRO A 28 14.83 -12.74 14.76
C PRO A 28 13.60 -12.77 15.65
N SER A 29 13.01 -11.60 15.87
CA SER A 29 11.76 -11.44 16.59
C SER A 29 10.65 -11.99 15.70
N LYS A 30 9.66 -12.69 16.29
CA LYS A 30 8.50 -13.18 15.54
C LYS A 30 7.88 -12.01 14.73
N PRO A 31 7.46 -12.23 13.46
CA PRO A 31 6.92 -11.16 12.64
C PRO A 31 5.72 -10.53 13.34
N SER A 32 5.68 -9.20 13.32
CA SER A 32 4.60 -8.41 13.90
C SER A 32 3.26 -8.79 13.25
N LYS A 33 2.15 -8.45 13.90
CA LYS A 33 0.81 -8.68 13.33
C LYS A 33 0.65 -7.96 11.99
N ASP A 34 1.27 -6.80 11.82
CA ASP A 34 1.21 -6.02 10.60
C ASP A 34 2.10 -6.58 9.49
N GLU A 35 3.26 -7.18 9.81
CA GLU A 35 4.07 -7.90 8.81
C GLU A 35 3.29 -9.10 8.25
N LYS A 36 2.66 -9.90 9.10
CA LYS A 36 1.82 -11.03 8.65
C LYS A 36 0.64 -10.59 7.77
N ARG A 37 0.09 -9.41 8.05
CA ARG A 37 -0.98 -8.81 7.23
C ARG A 37 -0.44 -8.32 5.90
N ALA A 38 0.73 -7.68 5.90
CA ALA A 38 1.40 -7.23 4.70
C ALA A 38 1.74 -8.42 3.79
N GLU A 39 2.27 -9.52 4.33
CA GLU A 39 2.52 -10.76 3.59
C GLU A 39 1.25 -11.33 2.97
N ARG A 40 0.13 -11.32 3.71
CA ARG A 40 -1.17 -11.78 3.18
C ARG A 40 -1.68 -10.88 2.06
N LEU A 41 -1.61 -9.57 2.24
CA LEU A 41 -2.01 -8.60 1.21
C LEU A 41 -1.12 -8.72 -0.03
N ALA A 42 0.19 -8.89 0.14
CA ALA A 42 1.13 -9.08 -0.95
C ALA A 42 0.77 -10.31 -1.79
N ARG A 43 0.43 -11.44 -1.16
CA ARG A 43 -0.07 -12.63 -1.87
C ARG A 43 -1.34 -12.35 -2.67
N GLN A 44 -2.26 -11.53 -2.15
CA GLN A 44 -3.47 -11.14 -2.86
C GLN A 44 -3.16 -10.23 -4.06
N ILE A 45 -2.23 -9.29 -3.90
CA ILE A 45 -1.77 -8.42 -5.00
C ILE A 45 -1.11 -9.26 -6.10
N THR A 46 -0.20 -10.18 -5.75
CA THR A 46 0.44 -11.07 -6.72
C THR A 46 -0.56 -11.98 -7.42
N ALA A 47 -1.53 -12.53 -6.69
CA ALA A 47 -2.58 -13.35 -7.27
C ALA A 47 -3.45 -12.55 -8.26
N PHE A 48 -3.81 -11.32 -7.90
CA PHE A 48 -4.52 -10.40 -8.79
C PHE A 48 -3.69 -10.14 -10.06
N ALA A 49 -2.44 -9.69 -9.92
CA ALA A 49 -1.57 -9.43 -11.07
C ALA A 49 -1.43 -10.66 -11.99
N THR A 50 -1.26 -11.86 -11.41
CA THR A 50 -1.17 -13.11 -12.17
C THR A 50 -2.46 -13.41 -12.93
N GLY A 51 -3.62 -13.21 -12.30
CA GLY A 51 -4.92 -13.40 -12.94
C GLY A 51 -5.25 -12.36 -14.01
N HIS A 52 -4.58 -11.21 -14.00
CA HIS A 52 -4.92 -10.02 -14.78
C HIS A 52 -3.77 -9.55 -15.68
N GLY A 53 -3.27 -10.46 -16.51
CA GLY A 53 -2.27 -10.15 -17.54
C GLY A 53 -0.82 -10.08 -17.05
N GLY A 54 -0.52 -10.56 -15.84
CA GLY A 54 0.83 -10.78 -15.32
C GLY A 54 1.44 -9.59 -14.57
N SER A 55 0.83 -8.41 -14.61
CA SER A 55 1.27 -7.24 -13.85
C SER A 55 0.09 -6.42 -13.35
N ALA A 56 0.31 -5.65 -12.30
CA ALA A 56 -0.66 -4.67 -11.82
C ALA A 56 0.04 -3.36 -11.45
N GLU A 57 -0.69 -2.27 -11.56
CA GLU A 57 -0.37 -0.98 -10.96
C GLU A 57 -1.41 -0.68 -9.89
N GLY A 58 -1.07 0.17 -8.92
CA GLY A 58 -2.03 0.47 -7.87
C GLY A 58 -1.82 1.79 -7.16
N GLN A 59 -2.78 2.12 -6.31
CA GLN A 59 -2.80 3.35 -5.55
C GLN A 59 -3.26 3.09 -4.12
N ILE A 60 -2.56 3.72 -3.16
CA ILE A 60 -2.92 3.65 -1.75
C ILE A 60 -3.60 4.96 -1.35
N ALA A 61 -4.84 4.88 -0.85
CA ALA A 61 -5.55 6.04 -0.31
C ALA A 61 -6.09 5.75 1.08
N HIS A 62 -6.02 6.75 1.96
CA HIS A 62 -6.71 6.68 3.23
C HIS A 62 -8.21 6.59 3.05
N ILE A 63 -8.80 5.66 3.80
CA ILE A 63 -10.24 5.55 3.99
C ILE A 63 -10.50 5.67 5.51
N GLY A 64 -11.75 5.94 5.91
CA GLY A 64 -12.08 6.27 7.31
C GLY A 64 -11.52 5.31 8.38
N ARG A 65 -11.44 5.79 9.63
CA ARG A 65 -10.91 5.06 10.80
C ARG A 65 -9.47 4.52 10.65
N GLY A 66 -8.61 5.26 9.94
CA GLY A 66 -7.19 4.93 9.82
C GLY A 66 -6.89 3.73 8.91
N SER A 67 -7.90 3.18 8.23
CA SER A 67 -7.69 2.16 7.20
C SER A 67 -7.21 2.81 5.90
N VAL A 68 -6.70 1.99 4.99
CA VAL A 68 -6.35 2.43 3.63
C VAL A 68 -6.92 1.44 2.63
N ARG A 69 -7.29 1.95 1.45
CA ARG A 69 -7.56 1.11 0.29
C ARG A 69 -6.29 0.98 -0.55
N ILE A 70 -6.13 -0.16 -1.18
CA ILE A 70 -5.16 -0.40 -2.25
C ILE A 70 -6.00 -0.68 -3.50
N ALA A 71 -6.15 0.33 -4.37
CA ALA A 71 -6.76 0.14 -5.68
C ALA A 71 -5.73 -0.52 -6.60
N LEU A 72 -6.14 -1.53 -7.36
CA LEU A 72 -5.30 -2.29 -8.28
C LEU A 72 -5.91 -2.22 -9.67
N VAL A 73 -5.08 -2.09 -10.70
CA VAL A 73 -5.44 -2.19 -12.11
C VAL A 73 -4.47 -3.16 -12.78
N GLY A 74 -5.00 -4.24 -13.34
CA GLY A 74 -4.23 -5.25 -14.05
C GLY A 74 -3.85 -4.81 -15.46
N ALA A 75 -2.94 -5.54 -16.10
CA ALA A 75 -2.53 -5.27 -17.47
C ALA A 75 -3.66 -5.49 -18.50
N ASP A 76 -4.62 -6.35 -18.18
CA ASP A 76 -5.85 -6.54 -18.96
C ASP A 76 -6.89 -5.42 -18.75
N GLY A 77 -6.63 -4.51 -17.80
CA GLY A 77 -7.48 -3.38 -17.46
C GLY A 77 -8.58 -3.70 -16.45
N GLU A 78 -8.69 -4.93 -15.95
CA GLU A 78 -9.58 -5.20 -14.82
C GLU A 78 -9.00 -4.59 -13.54
N TRP A 79 -9.87 -4.19 -12.62
CA TRP A 79 -9.54 -3.46 -11.43
C TRP A 79 -10.15 -4.11 -10.18
N GLY A 80 -9.49 -3.90 -9.05
CA GLY A 80 -9.91 -4.43 -7.77
C GLY A 80 -9.50 -3.52 -6.63
N VAL A 81 -10.04 -3.79 -5.44
CA VAL A 81 -9.69 -3.05 -4.22
C VAL A 81 -9.42 -4.02 -3.09
N LEU A 82 -8.28 -3.81 -2.43
CA LEU A 82 -7.99 -4.41 -1.13
C LEU A 82 -8.08 -3.33 -0.04
N VAL A 83 -8.36 -3.75 1.19
CA VAL A 83 -8.38 -2.85 2.35
C VAL A 83 -7.36 -3.33 3.38
N ALA A 84 -6.49 -2.43 3.79
CA ALA A 84 -5.53 -2.66 4.85
C ALA A 84 -5.90 -1.83 6.10
N PRO A 85 -5.65 -2.36 7.31
CA PRO A 85 -5.98 -1.67 8.56
C PRO A 85 -5.02 -0.52 8.88
N SER A 86 -3.89 -0.40 8.17
CA SER A 86 -2.91 0.67 8.36
C SER A 86 -2.18 0.99 7.06
N GLN A 87 -1.66 2.21 6.95
CA GLN A 87 -0.85 2.65 5.81
C GLN A 87 0.46 1.86 5.69
N GLU A 88 1.07 1.53 6.83
CA GLU A 88 2.32 0.76 6.89
C GLU A 88 2.16 -0.64 6.29
N SER A 89 1.12 -1.38 6.69
CA SER A 89 0.86 -2.72 6.15
C SER A 89 0.54 -2.71 4.66
N ALA A 90 -0.10 -1.66 4.14
CA ALA A 90 -0.36 -1.51 2.71
C ALA A 90 0.90 -1.21 1.89
N ARG A 91 1.73 -0.26 2.35
CA ARG A 91 3.00 0.05 1.68
C ARG A 91 3.91 -1.16 1.66
N ARG A 92 4.03 -1.82 2.81
CA ARG A 92 4.83 -3.05 2.95
C ARG A 92 4.33 -4.16 2.02
N ALA A 93 3.01 -4.33 1.89
CA ALA A 93 2.44 -5.30 0.96
C ALA A 93 2.77 -4.98 -0.51
N ALA A 94 2.68 -3.71 -0.90
CA ALA A 94 3.01 -3.26 -2.24
C ALA A 94 4.50 -3.50 -2.57
N GLU A 95 5.40 -3.21 -1.63
CA GLU A 95 6.84 -3.50 -1.76
C GLU A 95 7.10 -4.99 -1.94
N ILE A 96 6.53 -5.85 -1.07
CA ILE A 96 6.72 -7.31 -1.15
C ILE A 96 6.19 -7.85 -2.48
N ALA A 97 5.08 -7.31 -2.98
CA ALA A 97 4.45 -7.75 -4.23
C ALA A 97 5.12 -7.16 -5.49
N GLY A 98 6.03 -6.19 -5.35
CA GLY A 98 6.60 -5.45 -6.50
C GLY A 98 5.55 -4.62 -7.25
N LEU A 99 4.55 -4.10 -6.54
CA LEU A 99 3.47 -3.31 -7.14
C LEU A 99 3.97 -1.90 -7.46
N THR A 100 3.83 -1.48 -8.73
CA THR A 100 4.05 -0.09 -9.11
C THR A 100 2.96 0.79 -8.50
N LEU A 101 3.35 1.65 -7.57
CA LEU A 101 2.45 2.58 -6.90
C LEU A 101 2.39 3.92 -7.63
N GLN A 102 1.17 4.40 -7.82
CA GLN A 102 0.85 5.74 -8.30
C GLN A 102 0.38 6.60 -7.12
N ASP A 103 0.69 7.89 -7.15
CA ASP A 103 0.29 8.85 -6.10
C ASP A 103 -1.23 9.05 -6.07
N ALA A 104 -1.85 9.10 -7.26
CA ALA A 104 -3.27 9.32 -7.44
C ALA A 104 -3.90 8.24 -8.32
N PHE A 105 -5.19 7.99 -8.08
CA PHE A 105 -5.99 7.16 -8.97
C PHE A 105 -6.65 8.06 -10.01
N ASP A 106 -5.86 8.53 -10.96
CA ASP A 106 -6.27 9.48 -12.00
C ASP A 106 -5.63 9.13 -13.36
N GLY A 107 -5.82 10.02 -14.33
CA GLY A 107 -5.12 10.06 -15.62
C GLY A 107 -4.64 8.72 -16.17
N GLU A 108 -3.38 8.40 -15.93
CA GLU A 108 -2.72 7.21 -16.47
C GLU A 108 -3.21 5.89 -15.86
N LEU A 109 -3.47 5.85 -14.55
CA LEU A 109 -3.96 4.65 -13.89
C LEU A 109 -5.44 4.42 -14.21
N ALA A 110 -6.23 5.50 -14.16
CA ALA A 110 -7.66 5.45 -14.48
C ALA A 110 -7.90 5.11 -15.97
N ALA A 111 -7.06 5.59 -16.89
CA ALA A 111 -7.17 5.28 -18.32
C ALA A 111 -6.90 3.81 -18.66
N LYS A 112 -6.18 3.07 -17.80
CA LYS A 112 -5.95 1.63 -17.98
C LYS A 112 -7.17 0.79 -17.64
N VAL A 113 -8.09 1.30 -16.82
CA VAL A 113 -9.30 0.57 -16.42
C VAL A 113 -10.20 0.31 -17.63
N ARG A 114 -10.54 -0.96 -17.84
CA ARG A 114 -11.50 -1.42 -18.85
C ARG A 114 -12.81 -1.77 -18.15
N THR A 115 -13.83 -0.94 -18.36
CA THR A 115 -15.21 -1.28 -18.03
C THR A 115 -16.00 -1.41 -19.33
N GLY A 116 -16.28 -2.63 -19.74
CA GLY A 116 -16.96 -2.95 -21.00
C GLY A 116 -18.49 -2.77 -20.95
N PRO A 117 -19.17 -2.83 -22.11
CA PRO A 117 -20.63 -2.70 -22.18
C PRO A 117 -21.39 -3.67 -21.29
N TYR A 118 -20.85 -4.88 -21.07
CA TYR A 118 -21.45 -5.89 -20.20
C TYR A 118 -21.40 -5.46 -18.72
N GLU A 119 -20.26 -4.97 -18.25
CA GLU A 119 -20.06 -4.44 -16.90
C GLU A 119 -20.92 -3.19 -16.67
N TRP A 120 -21.00 -2.32 -17.67
CA TRP A 120 -21.91 -1.17 -17.67
C TRP A 120 -23.38 -1.59 -17.58
N ALA A 121 -23.80 -2.61 -18.33
CA ALA A 121 -25.17 -3.13 -18.25
C ALA A 121 -25.49 -3.70 -16.86
N ARG A 122 -24.54 -4.35 -16.19
CA ARG A 122 -24.71 -4.82 -14.80
C ARG A 122 -24.76 -3.68 -13.78
N MET A 123 -23.98 -2.62 -13.97
CA MET A 123 -24.00 -1.44 -13.10
C MET A 123 -25.25 -0.58 -13.32
N ALA A 124 -25.77 -0.53 -14.54
CA ALA A 124 -27.00 0.17 -14.90
C ALA A 124 -28.29 -0.60 -14.55
N GLY A 125 -28.17 -1.76 -13.89
CA GLY A 125 -29.19 -2.81 -13.70
C GLY A 125 -30.51 -2.45 -13.01
N ILE A 126 -30.87 -1.18 -12.85
CA ILE A 126 -32.20 -0.73 -12.42
C ILE A 126 -32.84 0.30 -13.36
N GLN A 127 -32.10 0.90 -14.30
CA GLN A 127 -32.64 1.98 -15.14
C GLN A 127 -32.86 1.59 -16.61
N LEU A 128 -32.24 0.52 -17.11
CA LEU A 128 -32.44 0.03 -18.47
C LEU A 128 -32.58 -1.50 -18.41
N GLY A 129 -33.82 -2.00 -18.55
CA GLY A 129 -34.12 -3.43 -18.54
C GLY A 129 -33.42 -4.18 -19.68
N GLY A 130 -32.26 -4.77 -19.39
CA GLY A 130 -31.58 -5.69 -20.29
C GLY A 130 -32.30 -7.05 -20.37
N PRO A 131 -32.23 -7.76 -21.51
CA PRO A 131 -32.86 -9.06 -21.65
C PRO A 131 -32.24 -10.09 -20.69
N GLY A 132 -33.10 -10.80 -19.96
CA GLY A 132 -32.70 -11.83 -19.01
C GLY A 132 -31.94 -12.97 -19.69
N ASN A 133 -30.92 -13.48 -18.99
CA ASN A 133 -30.12 -14.61 -19.46
C ASN A 133 -31.03 -15.82 -19.76
N PRO A 134 -30.99 -16.43 -20.97
CA PRO A 134 -31.77 -17.62 -21.24
C PRO A 134 -31.22 -18.81 -20.43
N PRO A 135 -32.09 -19.73 -19.96
CA PRO A 135 -31.64 -20.94 -19.26
C PRO A 135 -30.82 -21.83 -20.19
N ALA A 136 -29.80 -22.49 -19.62
CA ALA A 136 -28.97 -23.46 -20.34
C ALA A 136 -29.82 -24.64 -20.85
N PRO A 137 -29.51 -25.21 -22.03
CA PRO A 137 -30.27 -26.32 -22.59
C PRO A 137 -30.13 -27.56 -21.70
N ALA A 138 -31.26 -28.14 -21.33
CA ALA A 138 -31.32 -29.43 -20.65
C ALA A 138 -30.78 -30.52 -21.58
N SER A 139 -29.83 -31.32 -21.07
CA SER A 139 -29.41 -32.59 -21.68
C SER A 139 -30.39 -33.71 -21.36
#